data_AF-A0A952SN66-F1
#
_entry.id   AF-A0A952SN66-F1
#
_cell.length_a   1.000
_cell.length_b   1.000
_cell.length_c   1.000
_cell.angle_alpha   90.00
_cell.angle_beta   90.00
_cell.angle_gamma   90.00
#
_symmetry.space_group_name_H-M   'P 1'
#
loop_
_entity.id
_entity.type
_entity.pdbx_description
1 polymer ?
#
loop_
_entity_poly.entity_id
_entity_poly.type
_entity_poly.pdbx_seq_one_letter_code
_entity_poly.pdbx_strand_id
1 'polypeptide(L)' 'MTKMPDHWRQAVIAALNRLVHGDQRGFEDTLWLELGDSWWPLRQALIRKGLIEVTPQSSYPRLTPRGEAFLHRTGKH' A
#
# COMPACT_ATOMS: atom_id res chain seq x y z
N MET A 1 18.85 -8.57 -5.72
CA MET A 1 17.73 -7.66 -5.39
C MET A 1 17.05 -7.27 -6.69
N THR A 2 15.96 -7.94 -7.05
CA THR A 2 15.20 -7.62 -8.27
C THR A 2 14.52 -6.27 -8.08
N LYS A 3 14.77 -5.31 -8.97
CA LYS A 3 14.05 -4.01 -8.98
C LYS A 3 12.55 -4.31 -9.10
N MET A 4 11.74 -3.70 -8.24
CA MET A 4 10.28 -3.70 -8.40
C MET A 4 9.93 -3.12 -9.78
N PRO A 5 9.07 -3.75 -10.58
CA PRO A 5 8.58 -3.17 -11.81
C PRO A 5 7.94 -1.80 -11.57
N ASP A 6 8.10 -0.85 -12.49
CA ASP A 6 7.58 0.52 -12.29
C ASP A 6 6.05 0.56 -12.15
N HIS A 7 5.33 -0.33 -12.85
CA HIS A 7 3.87 -0.47 -12.68
C HIS A 7 3.48 -0.88 -11.25
N TRP A 8 4.29 -1.71 -10.57
CA TRP A 8 4.04 -2.06 -9.17
C TRP A 8 4.22 -0.87 -8.25
N ARG A 9 5.20 0.00 -8.54
CA ARG A 9 5.41 1.22 -7.75
C ARG A 9 4.18 2.12 -7.86
N GLN A 10 3.64 2.31 -9.07
CA GLN A 10 2.44 3.12 -9.28
C GLN A 10 1.21 2.52 -8.59
N ALA A 11 0.98 1.21 -8.71
CA ALA A 11 -0.11 0.52 -8.02
C ALA A 11 -0.02 0.69 -6.49
N VAL A 12 1.17 0.57 -5.90
CA VAL A 12 1.39 0.79 -4.46
C VAL A 12 1.08 2.23 -4.06
N ILE A 13 1.57 3.22 -4.82
CA ILE A 13 1.32 4.63 -4.51
C ILE A 13 -0.18 4.94 -4.59
N ALA A 14 -0.85 4.47 -5.65
CA ALA A 14 -2.29 4.63 -5.83
C ALA A 14 -3.08 4.00 -4.68
N ALA A 15 -2.74 2.77 -4.29
CA ALA A 15 -3.38 2.10 -3.17
C ALA A 15 -3.17 2.86 -1.85
N LEU A 16 -1.93 3.25 -1.53
CA LEU A 16 -1.62 3.97 -0.29
C LEU A 16 -2.34 5.33 -0.22
N ASN A 17 -2.48 6.05 -1.35
CA ASN A 17 -3.27 7.29 -1.41
C ASN A 17 -4.75 7.06 -1.04
N ARG A 18 -5.34 5.90 -1.35
CA ARG A 18 -6.71 5.58 -0.94
C ARG A 18 -6.83 5.48 0.58
N LEU A 19 -5.80 4.95 1.26
CA LEU A 19 -5.77 4.94 2.73
C LEU A 19 -5.69 6.35 3.35
N VAL A 20 -5.03 7.31 2.69
CA VAL A 20 -5.03 8.72 3.13
C VAL A 20 -6.46 9.27 3.18
N HIS A 21 -7.31 8.86 2.25
CA HIS A 21 -8.71 9.28 2.16
C HIS A 21 -9.67 8.39 2.98
N GLY A 22 -9.16 7.44 3.77
CA GLY A 22 -9.98 6.49 4.52
C GLY A 22 -10.64 5.40 3.67
N ASP A 23 -10.30 5.29 2.39
CA ASP A 23 -10.81 4.28 1.45
C ASP A 23 -10.02 2.96 1.60
N GLN A 24 -10.31 2.27 2.70
CA GLN A 24 -9.69 1.01 3.10
C GLN A 24 -9.96 -0.15 2.13
N ARG A 25 -11.20 -0.25 1.65
CA ARG A 25 -11.59 -1.28 0.69
C ARG A 25 -10.96 -1.00 -0.67
N GLY A 26 -10.97 0.26 -1.11
CA GLY A 26 -10.32 0.66 -2.35
C GLY A 26 -8.82 0.41 -2.34
N PHE A 27 -8.14 0.49 -1.21
CA PHE A 27 -6.73 0.05 -1.09
C PHE A 27 -6.56 -1.42 -1.50
N GLU A 28 -7.36 -2.34 -0.94
CA GLU A 28 -7.23 -3.77 -1.25
C GLU A 28 -7.66 -4.06 -2.70
N ASP A 29 -8.76 -3.45 -3.16
CA ASP A 29 -9.23 -3.59 -4.54
C ASP A 29 -8.18 -3.10 -5.55
N THR A 30 -7.50 -1.99 -5.26
CA THR A 30 -6.43 -1.47 -6.13
C THR A 30 -5.27 -2.46 -6.24
N LEU A 31 -4.81 -3.00 -5.11
CA LEU A 31 -3.73 -3.98 -5.14
C LEU A 31 -4.14 -5.28 -5.82
N TRP A 32 -5.36 -5.76 -5.57
CA TRP A 32 -5.91 -6.96 -6.20
C TRP A 32 -5.99 -6.81 -7.72
N LEU A 33 -6.58 -5.71 -8.20
CA LEU A 33 -6.79 -5.47 -9.63
C LEU A 33 -5.47 -5.27 -10.38
N GLU A 34 -4.52 -4.54 -9.81
CA GLU A 34 -3.27 -4.20 -10.49
C GLU A 34 -2.20 -5.31 -10.42
N LEU A 35 -2.22 -6.13 -9.36
CA LEU A 35 -1.14 -7.07 -9.07
C LEU A 35 -1.56 -8.54 -9.07
N GLY A 36 -2.87 -8.82 -9.16
CA GLY A 36 -3.41 -10.18 -9.08
C GLY A 36 -2.87 -10.89 -7.84
N ASP A 37 -2.45 -12.14 -7.99
CA ASP A 37 -1.94 -13.01 -6.90
C ASP A 37 -0.77 -12.41 -6.09
N SER A 38 -0.04 -11.45 -6.65
CA SER A 38 1.09 -10.81 -5.97
C SER A 38 0.68 -9.77 -4.93
N TRP A 39 -0.60 -9.39 -4.87
CA TRP A 39 -1.10 -8.36 -3.96
C TRP A 39 -0.91 -8.72 -2.48
N TRP A 40 -1.16 -9.99 -2.12
CA TRP A 40 -1.15 -10.42 -0.71
C TRP A 40 0.27 -10.46 -0.12
N PRO A 41 1.28 -11.07 -0.77
CA PRO A 41 2.67 -10.96 -0.33
C PRO A 41 3.14 -9.51 -0.22
N LEU A 42 2.72 -8.65 -1.13
CA LEU A 42 3.07 -7.23 -1.09
C LEU A 42 2.42 -6.51 0.10
N ARG A 43 1.14 -6.75 0.38
CA ARG A 43 0.45 -6.23 1.58
C ARG A 43 1.21 -6.61 2.85
N GLN A 44 1.63 -7.87 2.98
CA GLN A 44 2.45 -8.32 4.10
C GLN A 44 3.81 -7.60 4.14
N ALA A 45 4.44 -7.35 3.00
CA ALA A 45 5.68 -6.58 2.93
C ALA A 45 5.48 -5.11 3.35
N LEU A 46 4.36 -4.48 3.00
CA LEU A 46 4.02 -3.11 3.43
C LEU A 46 3.82 -3.04 4.95
N ILE A 47 3.18 -4.05 5.54
CA ILE A 47 3.05 -4.21 7.00
C ILE A 47 4.42 -4.37 7.66
N ARG A 48 5.25 -5.30 7.17
CA ARG A 48 6.60 -5.53 7.70
C ARG A 48 7.51 -4.31 7.59
N LYS A 49 7.32 -3.47 6.56
CA LYS A 49 8.03 -2.20 6.39
C LYS A 49 7.45 -1.06 7.24
N GLY A 50 6.37 -1.31 7.97
CA GLY A 50 5.66 -0.34 8.81
C GLY A 50 5.04 0.80 8.01
N LEU A 51 4.68 0.58 6.74
CA LEU A 51 4.01 1.60 5.91
C LEU A 51 2.50 1.59 6.11
N ILE A 52 1.96 0.41 6.43
CA ILE A 52 0.57 0.22 6.82
C ILE A 52 0.54 -0.64 8.08
N GLU A 53 -0.55 -0.57 8.82
CA GLU A 53 -0.81 -1.40 10.00
C GLU A 53 -2.20 -2.01 9.93
N VAL A 54 -2.37 -3.19 10.54
CA VAL A 54 -3.67 -3.86 10.66
C VAL A 54 -3.88 -4.10 12.15
N THR A 55 -5.01 -3.67 12.69
CA THR A 55 -5.33 -3.87 14.11
C THR A 55 -6.13 -5.16 14.29
N PRO A 56 -6.11 -5.80 15.47
CA PRO A 56 -6.93 -6.99 15.73
C PRO A 56 -8.44 -6.77 15.54
N GLN A 57 -8.89 -5.51 15.60
CA GLN A 57 -10.30 -5.12 15.50
C GLN A 57 -10.74 -4.79 14.07
N SER A 58 -9.82 -4.74 13.10
CA SER A 58 -10.15 -4.43 11.71
C SER A 58 -9.28 -5.24 10.75
N SER A 59 -9.93 -5.95 9.84
CA SER A 59 -9.22 -6.66 8.75
C SER A 59 -8.57 -5.70 7.76
N TYR A 60 -9.00 -4.43 7.73
CA TYR A 60 -8.50 -3.45 6.79
C TYR A 60 -7.28 -2.69 7.32
N PRO A 61 -6.30 -2.41 6.45
CA PRO A 61 -5.12 -1.68 6.86
C PRO A 61 -5.40 -0.19 7.05
N ARG A 62 -4.62 0.44 7.92
CA ARG A 62 -4.51 1.89 8.07
C ARG A 62 -3.12 2.33 7.63
N LEU A 63 -3.04 3.54 7.10
CA LEU A 63 -1.75 4.14 6.78
C LEU A 63 -1.05 4.56 8.07
N THR A 64 0.25 4.30 8.17
CA THR A 64 1.05 4.77 9.31
C THR A 64 1.68 6.14 8.99
N PRO A 65 2.18 6.87 9.99
CA PRO A 65 2.96 8.10 9.74
C PRO A 65 4.18 7.87 8.83
N ARG A 66 4.78 6.66 8.89
CA ARG A 66 5.89 6.28 8.00
C ARG A 66 5.39 6.05 6.56
N GLY A 67 4.19 5.50 6.39
CA GLY A 67 3.50 5.36 5.11
C GLY A 67 3.19 6.70 4.46
N GLU A 68 2.68 7.65 5.24
CA GLU A 68 2.46 9.03 4.79
C GLU A 68 3.78 9.69 4.36
N ALA A 69 4.81 9.62 5.20
CA ALA A 69 6.13 10.16 4.87
C ALA A 69 6.77 9.47 3.66
N PHE A 70 6.45 8.20 3.40
CA PHE A 70 6.84 7.51 2.17
C PHE A 70 6.14 8.15 0.97
N LEU A 71 4.81 8.28 0.99
CA LEU A 71 4.02 8.91 -0.07
C LEU A 71 4.50 10.33 -0.41
N HIS A 72 4.73 11.17 0.60
CA HIS A 72 5.23 12.53 0.39
C HIS A 72 6.59 12.59 -0.31
N ARG A 73 7.44 11.56 -0.16
CA ARG A 73 8.74 11.47 -0.84
C ARG A 73 8.60 10.97 -2.27
N THR A 74 7.71 10.02 -2.53
CA THR A 74 7.49 9.43 -3.87
C THR A 74 6.57 10.26 -4.75
N GLY A 75 5.72 11.13 -4.21
CA GLY A 75 4.82 12.01 -4.98
C GLY A 75 5.45 13.29 -5.55
N LYS A 76 6.75 13.53 -5.33
CA LYS A 76 7.49 14.69 -5.88
C LYS A 76 8.09 14.41 -7.28
N HIS A 77 7.34 13.81 -8.19
CA HIS A 77 7.79 13.53 -9.55
C HIS A 77 6.92 14.19 -10.59
#